data_AF-A0A6N8W043-F1
#
_entry.id   AF-A0A6N8W043-F1
#
_cell.length_a   1.000
_cell.length_b   1.000
_cell.length_c   1.000
_cell.angle_alpha   90.00
_cell.angle_beta   90.00
_cell.angle_gamma   90.00
#
_symmetry.space_group_name_H-M   'P 1'
#
loop_
_entity.id
_entity.type
_entity.pdbx_description
1 polymer ?
#
loop_
_entity_poly.entity_id
_entity_poly.type
_entity_poly.pdbx_seq_one_letter_code
_entity_poly.pdbx_strand_id
1 'polypeptide(L)'
;MPSQYPIDPSRTDLAREFMGNPMGPHSAALQRIVTRMRDTEAAGRYVLVTRVPYREWGLAQLSGQRGVDLTLLEDQVFTSLEDAERAVFKMRWESITGTPLVLD
;
A
#
# COMPACT_ATOMS: atom_id res chain seq x y z
N MET A 1 9.39 17.38 -0.95
CA MET A 1 8.33 17.57 0.05
C MET A 1 7.28 16.52 -0.25
N PRO A 2 6.92 15.64 0.69
CA PRO A 2 5.86 14.68 0.46
C PRO A 2 4.55 15.42 0.16
N SER A 3 3.76 14.87 -0.76
CA SER A 3 2.43 15.36 -1.12
C SER A 3 1.60 15.55 0.16
N GLN A 4 1.09 16.76 0.37
CA GLN A 4 0.23 17.07 1.52
C GLN A 4 -1.25 16.73 1.24
N TYR A 5 -1.55 15.98 0.17
CA TYR A 5 -2.93 15.63 -0.16
C TYR A 5 -3.57 14.86 1.01
N PRO A 6 -4.65 15.37 1.61
CA PRO A 6 -5.30 14.70 2.73
C PRO A 6 -6.03 13.45 2.23
N ILE A 7 -5.86 12.32 2.93
CA ILE A 7 -6.66 11.12 2.72
C ILE A 7 -7.80 11.19 3.72
N ASP A 8 -9.03 11.42 3.23
CA ASP A 8 -10.24 11.41 4.04
C ASP A 8 -10.65 9.96 4.34
N PRO A 9 -10.63 9.51 5.61
CA PRO A 9 -10.97 8.12 5.95
C PRO A 9 -12.42 7.74 5.64
N SER A 10 -13.32 8.73 5.51
CA SER A 10 -14.72 8.49 5.16
C SER A 10 -14.93 8.17 3.68
N ARG A 11 -13.96 8.48 2.82
CA ARG A 11 -13.99 8.26 1.36
C ARG A 11 -13.65 6.81 1.00
N THR A 12 -14.45 5.89 1.54
CA THR A 12 -14.35 4.45 1.28
C THR A 12 -14.75 4.09 -0.15
N ASP A 13 -15.40 4.98 -0.91
CA ASP A 13 -15.69 4.83 -2.33
C ASP A 13 -14.40 4.65 -3.16
N LEU A 14 -13.37 5.45 -2.87
CA LEU A 14 -12.07 5.37 -3.56
C LEU A 14 -11.29 4.11 -3.14
N ALA A 15 -11.42 3.71 -1.88
CA ALA A 15 -10.88 2.44 -1.42
C ALA A 15 -11.58 1.25 -2.10
N ARG A 16 -12.92 1.27 -2.24
CA ARG A 16 -13.67 0.25 -2.98
C ARG A 16 -13.28 0.24 -4.46
N GLU A 17 -13.05 1.39 -5.08
CA GLU A 17 -12.53 1.48 -6.46
C GLU A 17 -11.19 0.73 -6.59
N PHE A 18 -10.24 1.00 -5.69
CA PHE A 18 -8.94 0.31 -5.68
C PHE A 18 -9.09 -1.19 -5.43
N MET A 19 -9.95 -1.59 -4.50
CA MET A 19 -10.28 -3.00 -4.26
C MET A 19 -11.13 -3.61 -5.39
N GLY A 20 -11.65 -2.85 -6.34
CA GLY A 20 -12.25 -3.41 -7.54
C GLY A 20 -11.17 -3.81 -8.54
N ASN A 21 -10.20 -2.92 -8.74
CA ASN A 21 -9.16 -3.05 -9.73
C ASN A 21 -7.85 -2.39 -9.28
N PRO A 22 -6.99 -3.10 -8.51
CA PRO A 22 -5.76 -2.53 -7.95
C PRO A 22 -4.70 -2.24 -9.02
N MET A 23 -4.81 -2.84 -10.22
CA MET A 23 -3.89 -2.60 -11.34
C MET A 23 -4.29 -1.39 -12.18
N GLY A 24 -5.51 -0.89 -12.00
CA GLY A 24 -6.06 0.22 -12.76
C GLY A 24 -6.57 -0.16 -14.16
N PRO A 25 -7.01 0.84 -14.96
CA PRO A 25 -6.85 2.27 -14.74
C PRO A 25 -7.63 2.80 -13.54
N HIS A 26 -7.07 3.81 -12.88
CA HIS A 26 -7.68 4.48 -11.73
C HIS A 26 -8.29 5.83 -12.13
N SER A 27 -9.37 6.23 -11.45
CA SER A 27 -9.94 7.57 -11.52
C SER A 27 -8.92 8.63 -11.09
N ALA A 28 -9.08 9.86 -11.55
CA ALA A 28 -8.20 10.97 -11.16
C ALA A 28 -8.20 11.21 -9.64
N ALA A 29 -9.32 10.94 -8.96
CA ALA A 29 -9.42 11.03 -7.50
C ALA A 29 -8.61 9.93 -6.81
N LEU A 30 -8.74 8.67 -7.26
CA LEU A 30 -7.96 7.55 -6.72
C LEU A 30 -6.47 7.72 -7.00
N GLN A 31 -6.08 8.19 -8.19
CA GLN A 31 -4.68 8.44 -8.54
C GLN A 31 -3.98 9.41 -7.56
N ARG A 32 -4.68 10.44 -7.07
CA ARG A 32 -4.15 11.38 -6.08
C ARG A 32 -3.85 10.68 -4.75
N ILE A 33 -4.78 9.84 -4.28
CA ILE A 33 -4.60 9.05 -3.05
C ILE A 33 -3.46 8.05 -3.20
N VAL A 34 -3.42 7.28 -4.29
CA VAL A 34 -2.35 6.30 -4.53
C VAL A 34 -0.98 6.98 -4.62
N THR A 35 -0.90 8.14 -5.29
CA THR A 35 0.32 8.95 -5.33
C THR A 35 0.75 9.39 -3.92
N ARG A 36 -0.20 9.91 -3.13
CA ARG A 36 0.04 10.29 -1.73
C ARG A 36 0.51 9.13 -0.85
N MET A 37 -0.02 7.92 -1.08
CA MET A 37 0.37 6.72 -0.35
C MET A 37 1.78 6.24 -0.69
N ARG A 38 2.26 6.52 -1.91
CA ARG A 38 3.63 6.20 -2.35
C ARG A 38 4.66 7.23 -1.84
N ASP A 39 4.19 8.43 -1.53
CA ASP A 39 4.99 9.57 -1.08
C ASP A 39 4.95 9.71 0.45
N THR A 40 5.37 8.67 1.16
CA THR A 40 5.51 8.63 2.62
C THR A 40 6.97 8.72 3.04
N GLU A 41 7.30 8.77 4.33
CA GLU A 41 8.69 8.58 4.76
C GLU A 41 9.20 7.20 4.35
N ALA A 42 10.52 7.04 4.22
CA ALA A 42 11.10 5.74 3.91
C ALA A 42 11.02 4.79 5.12
N ALA A 43 11.18 5.30 6.33
CA ALA A 43 11.08 4.49 7.55
C ALA A 43 9.65 3.96 7.76
N GLY A 44 9.52 2.65 7.98
CA GLY A 44 8.23 1.98 8.21
C GLY A 44 7.37 1.83 6.95
N ARG A 45 7.84 2.25 5.77
CA ARG A 45 7.05 2.16 4.53
C ARG A 45 6.86 0.71 4.11
N TYR A 46 5.60 0.32 3.94
CA TYR A 46 5.24 -0.97 3.37
C TYR A 46 5.58 -1.07 1.88
N VAL A 47 6.23 -2.16 1.48
CA VAL A 47 6.62 -2.49 0.11
C VAL A 47 6.38 -3.97 -0.19
N LEU A 48 6.23 -4.31 -1.47
CA LEU A 48 6.23 -5.70 -1.92
C LEU A 48 7.62 -6.13 -2.35
N VAL A 49 8.01 -7.31 -1.92
CA VAL A 49 9.24 -7.99 -2.34
C VAL A 49 8.85 -9.19 -3.18
N THR A 50 9.27 -9.19 -4.44
CA THR A 50 9.12 -10.37 -5.31
C THR A 50 10.02 -11.48 -4.80
N ARG A 51 9.43 -12.57 -4.31
CA ARG A 51 10.16 -13.79 -3.89
C ARG A 51 10.33 -14.72 -5.07
N VAL A 52 9.26 -14.94 -5.82
CA VAL A 52 9.25 -15.68 -7.09
C VAL A 52 8.54 -14.84 -8.15
N PRO A 53 9.20 -14.49 -9.26
CA PRO A 53 8.59 -13.69 -10.32
C PRO A 53 7.24 -14.26 -10.77
N TYR A 54 6.22 -13.40 -10.81
CA TYR A 54 4.86 -13.74 -11.26
C TYR A 54 4.14 -14.82 -10.45
N ARG A 55 4.65 -15.20 -9.27
CA ARG A 55 4.09 -16.28 -8.46
C ARG A 55 4.00 -15.95 -6.98
N GLU A 56 5.00 -15.28 -6.42
CA GLU A 56 5.07 -15.10 -4.98
C GLU A 56 5.66 -13.75 -4.59
N TRP A 57 4.93 -13.04 -3.74
CA TRP A 57 5.32 -11.74 -3.20
C TRP A 57 5.19 -11.75 -1.68
N GLY A 58 6.17 -11.19 -0.99
CA GLY A 58 6.13 -10.96 0.45
C GLY A 58 5.93 -9.47 0.75
N LEU A 59 5.21 -9.17 1.83
CA LEU A 59 5.14 -7.82 2.36
C LEU A 59 6.38 -7.53 3.22
N ALA A 60 6.95 -6.33 3.08
CA ALA A 60 8.07 -5.88 3.89
C ALA A 60 7.89 -4.42 4.33
N GLN A 61 8.62 -4.03 5.37
CA GLN A 61 8.78 -2.65 5.80
C GLN A 61 10.21 -2.18 5.57
N LEU A 62 10.35 -0.97 5.00
CA LEU A 62 11.64 -0.32 4.86
C LEU A 62 12.13 0.21 6.20
N SER A 63 13.43 0.02 6.49
CA SER A 63 14.09 0.57 7.69
C SER A 63 14.16 2.11 7.67
N GLY A 64 14.15 2.71 6.48
CA GLY A 64 14.39 4.14 6.28
C GLY A 64 15.84 4.57 6.42
N GLN A 65 16.75 3.64 6.74
CA GLN A 65 18.18 3.89 6.86
C GLN A 65 18.93 3.28 5.69
N ARG A 66 19.80 4.06 5.05
CA ARG A 66 20.62 3.57 3.95
C ARG A 66 21.56 2.47 4.44
N GLY A 67 21.60 1.35 3.72
CA GLY A 67 22.46 0.20 4.03
C GLY A 67 21.91 -0.71 5.12
N VAL A 68 20.72 -0.42 5.66
CA VAL A 68 20.01 -1.30 6.59
C VAL A 68 18.90 -2.01 5.82
N ASP A 69 18.89 -3.35 5.94
CA ASP A 69 17.92 -4.19 5.26
C ASP A 69 16.48 -3.88 5.65
N LEU A 70 15.56 -4.22 4.75
CA LEU A 70 14.12 -4.20 5.03
C LEU A 70 13.74 -5.36 5.97
N THR A 71 12.64 -5.18 6.71
CA THR A 71 12.06 -6.24 7.53
C THR A 71 10.95 -6.93 6.76
N LEU A 72 11.13 -8.22 6.45
CA LEU A 72 10.08 -9.04 5.83
C LEU A 72 9.03 -9.42 6.88
N LEU A 73 7.76 -9.35 6.52
CA LEU A 73 6.66 -9.87 7.33
C LEU A 73 6.41 -11.30 6.86
N GLU A 74 7.03 -12.29 7.52
CA GLU A 74 7.06 -13.68 7.06
C GLU A 74 5.66 -14.30 6.88
N ASP A 75 4.69 -13.87 7.68
CA ASP A 75 3.30 -14.36 7.61
C ASP A 75 2.47 -13.69 6.50
N GLN A 76 3.03 -12.72 5.76
CA GLN A 76 2.33 -11.93 4.74
C GLN A 76 2.88 -12.24 3.35
N VAL A 77 2.56 -13.44 2.87
CA VAL A 77 2.93 -13.97 1.55
C VAL A 77 1.69 -14.09 0.67
N PHE A 78 1.81 -13.62 -0.57
CA PHE A 78 0.73 -13.57 -1.54
C PHE A 78 1.12 -14.32 -2.81
N THR A 79 0.15 -15.05 -3.37
CA THR A 79 0.29 -15.76 -4.66
C THR A 79 -0.35 -15.01 -5.83
N SER A 80 -0.98 -13.86 -5.54
CA SER A 80 -1.57 -12.94 -6.51
C SER A 80 -1.02 -11.55 -6.26
N LEU A 81 -0.53 -10.91 -7.33
CA LEU A 81 -0.04 -9.53 -7.26
C LEU A 81 -1.17 -8.55 -6.88
N GLU A 82 -2.39 -8.83 -7.34
CA GLU A 82 -3.55 -8.01 -6.99
C GLU A 82 -3.86 -8.06 -5.50
N ASP A 83 -3.83 -9.26 -4.90
CA ASP A 83 -4.05 -9.43 -3.46
C ASP A 83 -2.94 -8.77 -2.64
N ALA A 84 -1.70 -8.87 -3.12
CA ALA A 84 -0.55 -8.21 -2.51
C ALA A 84 -0.72 -6.69 -2.51
N GLU A 85 -1.11 -6.09 -3.64
CA GLU A 85 -1.33 -4.65 -3.75
C GLU A 85 -2.52 -4.17 -2.90
N ARG A 86 -3.61 -4.96 -2.84
CA ARG A 86 -4.75 -4.69 -1.94
C ARG A 86 -4.32 -4.70 -0.48
N ALA A 87 -3.48 -5.65 -0.07
CA ALA A 87 -2.96 -5.74 1.29
C ALA A 87 -2.08 -4.52 1.64
N VAL A 88 -1.14 -4.17 0.77
CA VAL A 88 -0.28 -2.98 0.94
C VAL A 88 -1.12 -1.71 1.03
N PHE A 89 -2.16 -1.58 0.21
CA PHE A 89 -3.06 -0.43 0.24
C PHE A 89 -3.75 -0.29 1.60
N LYS A 90 -4.28 -1.39 2.16
CA LYS A 90 -4.90 -1.40 3.50
C LYS A 90 -3.91 -0.96 4.59
N MET A 91 -2.69 -1.51 4.56
CA MET A 91 -1.64 -1.17 5.53
C MET A 91 -1.21 0.29 5.43
N ARG A 92 -1.05 0.82 4.21
CA ARG A 92 -0.72 2.23 3.98
C ARG A 92 -1.87 3.16 4.37
N TRP A 93 -3.11 2.76 4.11
CA TRP A 93 -4.30 3.50 4.51
C TRP A 93 -4.31 3.67 6.03
N GLU A 94 -4.20 2.58 6.79
CA GLU A 94 -4.18 2.62 8.24
C GLU A 94 -3.00 3.43 8.77
N SER A 95 -1.81 3.24 8.21
CA SER A 95 -0.61 4.00 8.61
C SER A 95 -0.74 5.51 8.39
N ILE A 96 -1.46 5.95 7.35
CA ILE A 96 -1.62 7.39 7.04
C ILE A 96 -2.81 8.00 7.77
N THR A 97 -3.92 7.27 7.87
CA THR A 97 -5.18 7.78 8.44
C THR A 97 -5.34 7.50 9.93
N GLY A 98 -4.54 6.58 10.48
CA GLY A 98 -4.71 6.06 11.84
C GLY A 98 -5.94 5.18 12.03
N THR A 99 -6.66 4.85 10.95
CA THR A 99 -7.91 4.06 11.00
C THR A 99 -7.80 2.86 10.08
N PRO A 100 -8.09 1.63 10.55
CA PRO A 100 -8.08 0.46 9.69
C PRO A 100 -9.14 0.60 8.59
N LEU A 101 -8.79 0.20 7.37
CA LEU A 101 -9.73 0.20 6.26
C LEU A 101 -10.68 -0.99 6.38
N VAL A 102 -11.89 -0.72 6.87
CA VAL A 102 -13.00 -1.69 6.89
C VAL A 102 -13.93 -1.39 5.72
N LEU A 103 -14.10 -2.39 4.86
CA LEU A 103 -15.10 -2.37 3.79
C LEU A 103 -16.18 -3.39 4.16
N ASP A 104 -17.43 -2.95 4.08
CA ASP A 104 -18.67 -3.70 4.28
C ASP A 104 -19.00 -4.62 3.09
#